data_AF-A0A926AR05-F1
#
_entry.id   AF-A0A926AR05-F1
#
_cell.length_a   1.000
_cell.length_b   1.000
_cell.length_c   1.000
_cell.angle_alpha   90.00
_cell.angle_beta   90.00
_cell.angle_gamma   90.00
#
_symmetry.space_group_name_H-M   'P 1'
#
loop_
_entity.id
_entity.type
_entity.pdbx_description
1 polymer ?
#
loop_
_entity_poly.entity_id
_entity_poly.type
_entity_poly.pdbx_seq_one_letter_code
_entity_poly.pdbx_strand_id
1 'polypeptide(L)'
;MLHFFLNPWMLLGLAGVLLPVLAHLLSRKKYDIVEWGAMQFLELDPSARRRLRLEELLLLAVRMGLVALLAIALARPWLSGAWLGRLGSTQSRDVVLVIDGSYSMGWEGRAVTPHANAVRLARQFVDELRPGDSIMVLDAREQPRPALPGPTRDKQRVREALENLPTPSGLANLHEAIAKAVQLLASGTNLQREVIVFTDQQSLSWKPDDETLWARLDDLKEQSSLPPRVWVLDVAEGQLGKTGNFAIERLQLSRELAVPGVPVRISSKVRYSGSDGAITRKVYLEVNGQRLADQTLQVKLQPEGEATVEFEQRFTKPGSQLVSVVLDSDALPGDNRSDAVIVVADSLPVVLVD
;
A
#
# COMPACT_ATOMS: atom_id res chain seq x y z
N MET A 1 7.88 27.18 15.06
CA MET A 1 8.42 27.45 13.69
C MET A 1 9.81 26.88 13.42
N LEU A 2 10.57 26.39 14.42
CA LEU A 2 11.95 25.88 14.21
C LEU A 2 12.06 24.38 13.82
N HIS A 3 10.95 23.64 13.82
CA HIS A 3 10.95 22.19 13.50
C HIS A 3 11.02 21.86 11.99
N PHE A 4 11.11 22.86 11.11
CA PHE A 4 11.16 22.67 9.63
C PHE A 4 12.57 22.65 9.05
N PHE A 5 13.62 22.84 9.86
CA PHE A 5 14.99 22.95 9.39
C PHE A 5 15.85 21.89 10.07
N LEU A 6 16.66 21.16 9.29
CA LEU A 6 17.62 20.19 9.83
C LEU A 6 18.70 20.84 10.68
N ASN A 7 19.03 22.11 10.43
CA ASN A 7 20.05 22.83 11.18
C ASN A 7 19.64 24.29 11.45
N PRO A 8 18.73 24.54 12.42
CA PRO A 8 18.13 25.85 12.64
C PRO A 8 19.14 26.93 13.08
N TRP A 9 20.28 26.54 13.65
CA TRP A 9 21.36 27.47 14.01
C TRP A 9 22.03 28.15 12.81
N MET A 10 21.96 27.54 11.62
CA MET A 10 22.49 28.13 10.40
C MET A 10 21.72 29.39 9.95
N LEU A 11 20.49 29.59 10.45
CA LEU A 11 19.70 30.80 10.22
C LEU A 11 20.33 32.04 10.86
N LEU A 12 21.24 31.89 11.84
CA LEU A 12 22.05 33.01 12.33
C LEU A 12 22.93 33.60 11.22
N GLY A 13 23.24 32.82 10.18
CA GLY A 13 23.92 33.29 8.97
C GLY A 13 23.16 34.37 8.19
N LEU A 14 21.84 34.52 8.39
CA LEU A 14 21.06 35.65 7.85
C LEU A 14 21.53 37.00 8.43
N ALA A 15 22.17 37.02 9.61
CA ALA A 15 22.82 38.22 10.11
C ALA A 15 23.92 38.73 9.14
N GLY A 16 24.50 37.85 8.32
CA GLY A 16 25.42 38.20 7.24
C GLY A 16 24.79 39.06 6.14
N VAL A 17 23.46 39.08 6.00
CA VAL A 17 22.75 39.99 5.07
C VAL A 17 22.92 41.46 5.48
N LEU A 18 23.26 41.73 6.74
CA LEU A 18 23.61 43.08 7.20
C LEU A 18 25.00 43.53 6.73
N LEU A 19 25.89 42.62 6.33
CA LEU A 19 27.26 42.97 5.90
C LEU A 19 27.27 43.88 4.66
N PRO A 20 26.56 43.58 3.54
CA PRO A 20 26.48 44.49 2.40
C PRO A 20 25.85 45.85 2.73
N VAL A 21 24.86 45.88 3.62
CA VAL A 21 24.18 47.11 4.06
C VAL A 21 25.13 47.98 4.87
N LEU A 22 25.84 47.40 5.82
CA LEU A 22 26.84 48.07 6.63
C LEU A 22 28.00 48.57 5.76
N ALA A 23 28.51 47.74 4.84
CA ALA A 23 29.54 48.14 3.90
C ALA A 23 29.10 49.32 3.02
N HIS A 24 27.86 49.33 2.53
CA HIS A 24 27.29 50.43 1.76
C HIS A 24 27.16 51.73 2.60
N LEU A 25 26.78 51.62 3.87
CA LEU A 25 26.69 52.77 4.78
C LEU A 25 28.08 53.32 5.15
N LEU A 26 29.07 52.44 5.33
CA LEU A 26 30.46 52.79 5.65
C LEU A 26 31.23 53.34 4.43
N SER A 27 30.89 52.89 3.22
CA SER A 27 31.49 53.37 1.96
C SER A 27 30.98 54.75 1.53
N ARG A 28 30.05 55.37 2.27
CA ARG A 28 29.59 56.76 2.02
C ARG A 28 30.64 57.84 2.35
N LYS A 29 31.92 57.50 2.50
CA LYS A 29 32.97 58.47 2.85
C LYS A 29 33.58 59.14 1.62
N LYS A 30 33.35 60.46 1.58
CA LYS A 30 34.12 61.56 0.96
C LYS A 30 34.61 61.31 -0.46
N TYR A 31 33.78 61.71 -1.43
CA TYR A 31 34.26 62.06 -2.76
C TYR A 31 35.22 63.24 -2.63
N ASP A 32 36.44 63.08 -3.13
CA ASP A 32 37.37 64.18 -3.25
C ASP A 32 36.86 65.07 -4.40
N ILE A 33 36.39 66.26 -4.04
CA ILE A 33 35.84 67.20 -5.02
C ILE A 33 37.02 67.84 -5.72
N VAL A 34 37.38 67.33 -6.90
CA VAL A 34 38.37 67.96 -7.77
C VAL A 34 37.66 69.04 -8.58
N GLU A 35 37.97 70.31 -8.34
CA GLU A 35 37.47 71.43 -9.15
C GLU A 35 38.05 71.37 -10.56
N TRP A 36 37.25 70.90 -11.51
CA TRP A 36 37.59 70.88 -12.93
C TRP A 36 36.71 71.88 -13.69
N GLY A 37 37.33 72.87 -14.32
CA GLY A 37 36.67 74.06 -14.89
C GLY A 37 35.64 73.81 -16.00
N ALA A 38 35.53 72.58 -16.52
CA ALA A 38 34.53 72.21 -17.52
C ALA A 38 33.17 71.76 -16.93
N MET A 39 33.06 71.58 -15.60
CA MET A 39 31.81 71.09 -14.95
C MET A 39 30.69 72.13 -14.87
N GLN A 40 30.99 73.42 -15.08
CA GLN A 40 30.01 74.52 -15.03
C GLN A 40 28.99 74.50 -16.19
N PHE A 41 29.20 73.67 -17.22
CA PHE A 41 28.30 73.53 -18.38
C PHE A 41 27.49 72.23 -18.37
N LEU A 42 27.67 71.35 -17.39
CA LEU A 42 26.88 70.13 -17.22
C LEU A 42 25.73 70.40 -16.24
N GLU A 43 24.56 70.79 -16.75
CA GLU A 43 23.31 70.64 -16.00
C GLU A 43 23.03 69.14 -15.81
N LEU A 44 23.34 68.63 -14.62
CA LEU A 44 23.11 67.23 -14.26
C LEU A 44 21.61 66.94 -14.26
N ASP A 45 21.14 66.30 -15.33
CA ASP A 45 19.75 65.86 -15.50
C ASP A 45 19.28 65.06 -14.26
N PRO A 46 18.22 65.51 -13.55
CA PRO A 46 17.73 64.84 -12.35
C PRO A 46 17.28 63.40 -12.61
N SER A 47 16.97 63.04 -13.87
CA SER A 47 16.62 61.67 -14.26
C SER A 47 17.81 60.71 -14.17
N ALA A 48 19.01 61.15 -14.56
CA ALA A 48 20.25 60.37 -14.47
C ALA A 48 20.62 60.06 -13.01
N ARG A 49 20.44 61.04 -12.11
CA ARG A 49 20.66 60.84 -10.66
C ARG A 49 19.68 59.84 -10.05
N ARG A 50 18.42 59.81 -10.52
CA ARG A 50 17.42 58.84 -10.05
C ARG A 50 17.72 57.43 -10.54
N ARG A 51 18.18 57.29 -11.78
CA ARG A 51 18.58 56.00 -12.37
C ARG A 51 19.77 55.39 -11.64
N LEU A 52 20.82 56.17 -11.37
CA LEU A 52 21.99 55.72 -10.60
C LEU A 52 21.59 55.22 -9.20
N ARG A 53 20.70 55.95 -8.49
CA ARG A 53 20.19 55.51 -7.19
C ARG A 53 19.38 54.21 -7.25
N LEU A 54 18.60 54.01 -8.31
CA LEU A 54 17.84 52.78 -8.52
C LEU A 54 18.76 51.61 -8.84
N GLU A 55 19.77 51.81 -9.69
CA GLU A 55 20.78 50.80 -10.00
C GLU A 55 21.58 50.41 -8.74
N GLU A 56 22.00 51.38 -7.92
CA GLU A 56 22.66 51.12 -6.63
C GLU A 56 21.76 50.35 -5.66
N LEU A 57 20.49 50.72 -5.55
CA LEU A 57 19.54 50.05 -4.66
C LEU A 57 19.25 48.61 -5.13
N LEU A 58 19.11 48.40 -6.44
CA LEU A 58 18.92 47.07 -7.03
C LEU A 58 20.17 46.21 -6.85
N LEU A 59 21.36 46.76 -7.06
CA LEU A 59 22.62 46.04 -6.83
C LEU A 59 22.80 45.67 -5.36
N LEU A 60 22.40 46.55 -4.44
CA LEU A 60 22.38 46.25 -3.01
C LEU A 60 21.39 45.13 -2.69
N ALA A 61 20.18 45.20 -3.24
CA ALA A 61 19.14 44.17 -3.07
C ALA A 61 19.59 42.81 -3.60
N VAL A 62 20.24 42.75 -4.76
CA VAL A 62 20.79 41.51 -5.34
C VAL A 62 21.90 40.94 -4.46
N ARG A 63 22.82 41.77 -3.95
CA ARG A 63 23.87 41.30 -3.03
C ARG A 63 23.31 40.74 -1.73
N MET A 64 22.33 41.42 -1.13
CA MET A 64 21.61 40.93 0.05
C MET A 64 20.88 39.62 -0.25
N GLY A 65 20.20 39.55 -1.40
CA GLY A 65 19.50 38.35 -1.87
C GLY A 65 20.44 37.15 -2.02
N LEU A 66 21.63 37.35 -2.58
CA LEU A 66 22.61 36.28 -2.77
C LEU A 66 23.09 35.70 -1.42
N VAL A 67 23.41 36.57 -0.46
CA VAL A 67 23.81 36.14 0.90
C VAL A 67 22.65 35.43 1.61
N ALA A 68 21.42 35.95 1.48
CA ALA A 68 20.23 35.33 2.04
C ALA A 68 19.95 33.95 1.45
N LEU A 69 20.02 33.81 0.12
CA LEU A 69 19.85 32.54 -0.58
C LEU A 69 20.91 31.51 -0.17
N LEU A 70 22.16 31.95 0.01
CA LEU A 70 23.25 31.08 0.45
C LEU A 70 23.03 30.60 1.89
N ALA A 71 22.61 31.49 2.79
CA ALA A 71 22.25 31.13 4.17
C ALA A 71 21.06 30.16 4.22
N ILE A 72 20.03 30.38 3.40
CA ILE A 72 18.86 29.49 3.29
C ILE A 72 19.27 28.13 2.70
N ALA A 73 20.10 28.10 1.66
CA ALA A 73 20.58 26.86 1.05
C ALA A 73 21.39 26.01 2.04
N LEU A 74 22.25 26.64 2.84
CA LEU A 74 23.01 25.98 3.90
C LEU A 74 22.13 25.53 5.06
N ALA A 75 21.08 26.28 5.40
CA ALA A 75 20.11 25.89 6.43
C ALA A 75 19.30 24.63 6.05
N ARG A 76 19.40 24.16 4.80
CA ARG A 76 18.75 22.95 4.28
C ARG A 76 17.30 22.85 4.77
N PRO A 77 16.42 23.76 4.33
CA PRO A 77 15.01 23.69 4.68
C PRO A 77 14.45 22.33 4.25
N TRP A 78 13.72 21.67 5.15
CA TRP A 78 12.99 20.46 4.82
C TRP A 78 11.76 20.86 3.99
N LEU A 79 12.01 21.12 2.72
CA LEU A 79 11.01 21.44 1.72
C LEU A 79 10.35 20.13 1.31
N SER A 80 9.32 19.70 2.04
CA SER A 80 8.49 18.59 1.57
C SER A 80 7.92 18.95 0.20
N GLY A 81 7.97 18.06 -0.79
CA GLY A 81 7.49 18.33 -2.16
C GLY A 81 6.03 18.84 -2.24
N ALA A 82 5.28 18.77 -1.14
CA ALA A 82 3.92 19.29 -0.98
C ALA A 82 3.79 20.82 -1.16
N TRP A 83 4.75 21.65 -0.74
CA TRP A 83 4.60 23.12 -0.86
C TRP A 83 4.90 23.63 -2.29
N LEU A 84 5.92 23.08 -2.94
CA LEU A 84 6.24 23.34 -4.35
C LEU A 84 5.19 22.72 -5.29
N GLY A 85 4.64 21.55 -4.95
CA GLY A 85 3.52 20.93 -5.67
C GLY A 85 2.23 21.76 -5.60
N ARG A 86 1.98 22.48 -4.51
CA ARG A 86 0.82 23.38 -4.38
C ARG A 86 0.87 24.63 -5.27
N LEU A 87 2.06 25.05 -5.70
CA LEU A 87 2.24 26.16 -6.65
C LEU A 87 2.25 25.72 -8.11
N GLY A 88 2.31 24.41 -8.42
CA GLY A 88 2.61 23.96 -9.78
C GLY A 88 2.00 22.63 -10.27
N SER A 89 1.30 21.82 -9.47
CA SER A 89 0.61 20.62 -9.99
C SER A 89 -0.90 20.80 -10.01
N THR A 90 -1.40 21.53 -11.01
CA THR A 90 -2.82 21.61 -11.39
C THR A 90 -3.26 20.46 -12.31
N GLN A 91 -2.37 19.52 -12.59
CA GLN A 91 -2.61 18.45 -13.53
C GLN A 91 -3.51 17.39 -12.92
N SER A 92 -4.58 17.04 -13.63
CA SER A 92 -5.43 15.91 -13.31
C SER A 92 -4.65 14.60 -13.40
N ARG A 93 -5.08 13.61 -12.63
CA ARG A 93 -4.44 12.30 -12.54
C ARG A 93 -5.41 11.15 -12.80
N ASP A 94 -4.90 10.07 -13.35
CA ASP A 94 -5.58 8.78 -13.42
C ASP A 94 -5.07 7.90 -12.27
N VAL A 95 -5.99 7.41 -11.44
CA VAL A 95 -5.67 6.63 -10.24
C VAL A 95 -6.36 5.28 -10.27
N VAL A 96 -5.62 4.22 -9.99
CA VAL A 96 -6.19 2.89 -9.71
C VAL A 96 -5.97 2.57 -8.24
N LEU A 97 -7.07 2.36 -7.51
CA LEU A 97 -7.07 1.88 -6.15
C LEU A 97 -7.11 0.35 -6.18
N VAL A 98 -6.07 -0.30 -5.69
CA VAL A 98 -5.98 -1.75 -5.57
C VAL A 98 -6.23 -2.11 -4.11
N ILE A 99 -7.35 -2.77 -3.84
CA ILE A 99 -7.72 -3.20 -2.49
C ILE A 99 -7.39 -4.69 -2.35
N ASP A 100 -6.52 -5.04 -1.41
CA ASP A 100 -6.22 -6.43 -1.09
C ASP A 100 -7.47 -7.14 -0.54
N GLY A 101 -7.89 -8.20 -1.23
CA GLY A 101 -9.05 -9.02 -0.90
C GLY A 101 -8.69 -10.37 -0.28
N SER A 102 -7.43 -10.58 0.12
CA SER A 102 -6.97 -11.82 0.76
C SER A 102 -7.63 -12.05 2.12
N TYR A 103 -7.73 -13.31 2.53
CA TYR A 103 -8.38 -13.69 3.80
C TYR A 103 -7.75 -12.99 5.04
N SER A 104 -6.44 -12.69 5.02
CA SER A 104 -5.73 -12.01 6.12
C SER A 104 -6.24 -10.59 6.37
N MET A 105 -6.77 -9.93 5.34
CA MET A 105 -7.42 -8.63 5.45
C MET A 105 -8.71 -8.67 6.30
N GLY A 106 -9.24 -9.87 6.54
CA GLY A 106 -10.38 -10.14 7.43
C GLY A 106 -10.02 -10.27 8.92
N TRP A 107 -8.77 -10.05 9.31
CA TRP A 107 -8.33 -10.21 10.70
C TRP A 107 -9.11 -9.33 11.70
N GLU A 108 -9.70 -9.96 12.70
CA GLU A 108 -10.59 -9.39 13.71
C GLU A 108 -9.90 -9.09 15.05
N GLY A 109 -8.56 -9.13 15.12
CA GLY A 109 -7.82 -8.86 16.37
C GLY A 109 -7.88 -7.40 16.85
N ARG A 110 -8.76 -6.57 16.27
CA ARG A 110 -8.89 -5.13 16.53
C ARG A 110 -10.35 -4.70 16.42
N ALA A 111 -10.63 -3.45 16.79
CA ALA A 111 -11.94 -2.85 16.59
C ALA A 111 -12.35 -2.74 15.11
N VAL A 112 -11.39 -2.67 14.18
CA VAL A 112 -11.64 -2.60 12.74
C VAL A 112 -10.67 -3.53 12.01
N THR A 113 -11.21 -4.33 11.07
CA THR A 113 -10.40 -5.22 10.24
C THR A 113 -9.51 -4.43 9.27
N PRO A 114 -8.35 -4.97 8.83
CA PRO A 114 -7.52 -4.33 7.81
C PRO A 114 -8.31 -3.97 6.54
N HIS A 115 -9.22 -4.82 6.07
CA HIS A 115 -10.08 -4.53 4.92
C HIS A 115 -10.99 -3.32 5.15
N ALA A 116 -11.66 -3.24 6.31
CA ALA A 116 -12.50 -2.09 6.62
C ALA A 116 -11.67 -0.80 6.79
N ASN A 117 -10.43 -0.90 7.27
CA ASN A 117 -9.49 0.23 7.27
C ASN A 117 -9.10 0.65 5.83
N ALA A 118 -8.79 -0.32 4.96
CA ALA A 118 -8.48 -0.08 3.54
C ALA A 118 -9.61 0.68 2.83
N VAL A 119 -10.85 0.20 2.96
CA VAL A 119 -12.04 0.86 2.40
C VAL A 119 -12.20 2.28 2.95
N ARG A 120 -12.01 2.48 4.25
CA ARG A 120 -12.09 3.82 4.88
C ARG A 120 -11.03 4.77 4.32
N LEU A 121 -9.77 4.35 4.26
CA LEU A 121 -8.65 5.16 3.76
C LEU A 121 -8.81 5.46 2.25
N ALA A 122 -9.27 4.47 1.47
CA ALA A 122 -9.59 4.65 0.06
C ALA A 122 -10.70 5.68 -0.15
N ARG A 123 -11.76 5.67 0.69
CA ARG A 123 -12.81 6.69 0.64
C ARG A 123 -12.30 8.09 0.98
N GLN A 124 -11.48 8.22 2.02
CA GLN A 124 -10.85 9.50 2.37
C GLN A 124 -10.01 10.03 1.20
N PHE A 125 -9.23 9.16 0.55
CA PHE A 125 -8.48 9.52 -0.65
C PHE A 125 -9.42 10.01 -1.78
N VAL A 126 -10.53 9.32 -2.04
CA VAL A 126 -11.52 9.71 -3.06
C VAL A 126 -12.13 11.09 -2.77
N ASP A 127 -12.34 11.42 -1.50
CA ASP A 127 -12.87 12.73 -1.11
C ASP A 127 -11.90 13.88 -1.44
N GLU A 128 -10.60 13.64 -1.37
CA GLU A 128 -9.55 14.62 -1.72
C GLU A 128 -9.34 14.84 -3.23
N LEU A 129 -9.97 14.02 -4.08
CA LEU A 129 -9.77 14.09 -5.53
C LEU A 129 -10.35 15.35 -6.16
N ARG A 130 -9.75 15.78 -7.26
CA ARG A 130 -10.19 16.95 -8.01
C ARG A 130 -11.17 16.54 -9.11
N PRO A 131 -12.01 17.46 -9.62
CA PRO A 131 -13.00 17.14 -10.66
C PRO A 131 -12.44 16.53 -11.96
N GLY A 132 -11.16 16.75 -12.27
CA GLY A 132 -10.52 16.17 -13.45
C GLY A 132 -9.86 14.81 -13.22
N ASP A 133 -9.75 14.37 -11.96
CA ASP A 133 -9.13 13.09 -11.62
C ASP A 133 -10.07 11.94 -12.01
N SER A 134 -9.50 10.90 -12.63
CA SER A 134 -10.23 9.69 -12.98
C SER A 134 -9.79 8.55 -12.08
N ILE A 135 -10.74 7.74 -11.61
CA ILE A 135 -10.49 6.67 -10.64
C ILE A 135 -11.03 5.35 -11.17
N MET A 136 -10.32 4.29 -10.81
CA MET A 136 -10.81 2.92 -10.91
C MET A 136 -10.47 2.16 -9.63
N VAL A 137 -11.29 1.15 -9.33
CA VAL A 137 -11.10 0.29 -8.15
C VAL A 137 -10.90 -1.14 -8.65
N LEU A 138 -9.87 -1.79 -8.12
CA LEU A 138 -9.52 -3.17 -8.40
C LEU A 138 -9.56 -3.96 -7.09
N ASP A 139 -10.36 -5.03 -7.07
CA ASP A 139 -10.37 -6.03 -6.00
C ASP A 139 -9.26 -7.04 -6.28
N ALA A 140 -8.19 -6.99 -5.49
CA ALA A 140 -7.04 -7.86 -5.62
C ALA A 140 -7.31 -9.19 -4.91
N ARG A 141 -7.79 -10.15 -5.69
CA ARG A 141 -7.90 -11.57 -5.30
C ARG A 141 -6.86 -12.38 -6.07
N GLU A 142 -6.91 -13.70 -5.95
CA GLU A 142 -6.07 -14.61 -6.73
C GLU A 142 -6.14 -14.29 -8.24
N GLN A 143 -7.34 -13.92 -8.72
CA GLN A 143 -7.55 -13.26 -10.00
C GLN A 143 -8.09 -11.85 -9.77
N PRO A 144 -7.32 -10.78 -10.08
CA PRO A 144 -7.73 -9.40 -9.85
C PRO A 144 -8.93 -9.00 -10.72
N ARG A 145 -9.94 -8.36 -10.12
CA ARG A 145 -11.19 -8.00 -10.80
C ARG A 145 -11.49 -6.50 -10.64
N PRO A 146 -11.79 -5.78 -11.73
CA PRO A 146 -12.28 -4.41 -11.61
C PRO A 146 -13.62 -4.38 -10.87
N ALA A 147 -13.74 -3.55 -9.83
CA ALA A 147 -15.01 -3.32 -9.14
C ALA A 147 -15.93 -2.36 -9.93
N LEU A 148 -15.38 -1.69 -10.95
CA LEU A 148 -16.09 -0.78 -11.85
C LEU A 148 -15.83 -1.17 -13.32
N PRO A 149 -16.77 -0.93 -14.25
CA PRO A 149 -16.58 -1.24 -15.68
C PRO A 149 -15.43 -0.47 -16.35
N GLY A 150 -14.98 0.63 -15.77
CA GLY A 150 -13.90 1.45 -16.31
C GLY A 150 -13.61 2.68 -15.45
N PRO A 151 -12.66 3.54 -15.88
CA PRO A 151 -12.32 4.77 -15.19
C PRO A 151 -13.52 5.72 -15.08
N THR A 152 -13.71 6.35 -13.92
CA THR A 152 -14.80 7.30 -13.67
C THR A 152 -14.31 8.50 -12.87
N ARG A 153 -14.93 9.66 -13.10
CA ARG A 153 -14.76 10.88 -12.27
C ARG A 153 -15.84 11.03 -11.21
N ASP A 154 -16.84 10.15 -11.25
CA ASP A 154 -17.94 10.12 -10.30
C ASP A 154 -17.49 9.51 -8.97
N LYS A 155 -17.20 10.38 -8.01
CA LYS A 155 -16.80 9.99 -6.66
C LYS A 155 -17.85 9.12 -5.97
N GLN A 156 -19.14 9.37 -6.21
CA GLN A 156 -20.20 8.63 -5.54
C GLN A 156 -20.22 7.18 -6.00
N ARG A 157 -20.11 6.96 -7.31
CA ARG A 157 -19.99 5.62 -7.89
C ARG A 157 -18.77 4.85 -7.38
N VAL A 158 -17.65 5.53 -7.15
CA VAL A 158 -16.45 4.93 -6.56
C VAL A 158 -16.68 4.54 -5.10
N ARG A 159 -17.33 5.40 -4.30
CA ARG A 159 -17.66 5.07 -2.89
C ARG A 159 -18.58 3.85 -2.82
N GLU A 160 -19.60 3.79 -3.65
CA GLU A 160 -20.51 2.65 -3.72
C GLU A 160 -19.77 1.37 -4.13
N ALA A 161 -18.83 1.44 -5.07
CA ALA A 161 -18.02 0.28 -5.43
C ALA A 161 -17.11 -0.19 -4.28
N LEU A 162 -16.51 0.73 -3.52
CA LEU A 162 -15.70 0.41 -2.35
C LEU A 162 -16.52 -0.21 -1.21
N GLU A 163 -17.74 0.28 -0.98
CA GLU A 163 -18.66 -0.23 0.05
C GLU A 163 -19.22 -1.62 -0.30
N ASN A 164 -19.37 -1.92 -1.60
CA ASN A 164 -19.87 -3.19 -2.09
C ASN A 164 -18.76 -4.21 -2.41
N LEU A 165 -17.51 -3.95 -2.03
CA LEU A 165 -16.44 -4.93 -2.18
C LEU A 165 -16.80 -6.20 -1.39
N PRO A 166 -16.66 -7.41 -1.99
CA PRO A 166 -16.99 -8.63 -1.28
C PRO A 166 -16.05 -8.85 -0.09
N THR A 167 -16.51 -9.57 0.92
CA THR A 167 -15.71 -9.92 2.10
C THR A 167 -14.35 -10.54 1.68
N PRO A 168 -13.25 -10.20 2.37
CA PRO A 168 -11.95 -10.78 2.07
C PRO A 168 -11.97 -12.29 2.24
N SER A 169 -11.38 -13.01 1.30
CA SER A 169 -11.41 -14.47 1.27
C SER A 169 -10.37 -15.03 0.30
N GLY A 170 -9.83 -16.20 0.60
CA GLY A 170 -8.83 -16.84 -0.26
C GLY A 170 -7.56 -16.02 -0.38
N LEU A 171 -6.76 -16.28 -1.41
CA LEU A 171 -5.50 -15.59 -1.64
C LEU A 171 -5.70 -14.31 -2.47
N ALA A 172 -4.71 -13.41 -2.41
CA ALA A 172 -4.56 -12.30 -3.32
C ALA A 172 -3.31 -12.46 -4.18
N ASN A 173 -3.34 -11.94 -5.40
CA ASN A 173 -2.17 -11.82 -6.27
C ASN A 173 -1.90 -10.34 -6.55
N LEU A 174 -1.13 -9.69 -5.67
CA LEU A 174 -0.87 -8.25 -5.76
C LEU A 174 -0.02 -7.88 -6.97
N HIS A 175 0.88 -8.78 -7.39
CA HIS A 175 1.65 -8.58 -8.62
C HIS A 175 0.74 -8.46 -9.84
N GLU A 176 -0.15 -9.43 -10.04
CA GLU A 176 -1.08 -9.40 -11.17
C GLU A 176 -2.04 -8.22 -11.06
N ALA A 177 -2.42 -7.85 -9.83
CA ALA A 177 -3.28 -6.69 -9.58
C ALA A 177 -2.58 -5.37 -10.00
N ILE A 178 -1.31 -5.19 -9.66
CA ILE A 178 -0.52 -4.03 -10.08
C ILE A 178 -0.32 -4.05 -11.60
N ALA A 179 0.02 -5.20 -12.19
CA ALA A 179 0.15 -5.32 -13.65
C ALA A 179 -1.15 -4.94 -14.38
N LYS A 180 -2.29 -5.43 -13.89
CA LYS A 180 -3.62 -5.05 -14.40
C LYS A 180 -3.89 -3.57 -14.23
N ALA A 181 -3.54 -2.99 -13.06
CA ALA A 181 -3.70 -1.56 -12.81
C ALA A 181 -2.88 -0.70 -13.80
N VAL A 182 -1.64 -1.09 -14.09
CA VAL A 182 -0.79 -0.42 -15.10
C VAL A 182 -1.44 -0.49 -16.49
N GLN A 183 -1.95 -1.65 -16.90
CA GLN A 183 -2.66 -1.79 -18.19
C GLN A 183 -3.92 -0.93 -18.25
N LEU A 184 -4.68 -0.88 -17.17
CA LEU A 184 -5.88 -0.06 -17.06
C LEU A 184 -5.56 1.44 -17.17
N LEU A 185 -4.44 1.89 -16.58
CA LEU A 185 -3.96 3.27 -16.70
C LEU A 185 -3.50 3.63 -18.11
N ALA A 186 -3.12 2.66 -18.95
CA ALA A 186 -2.75 2.92 -20.34
C ALA A 186 -3.93 3.50 -21.17
N SER A 187 -5.16 3.18 -20.80
CA SER A 187 -6.39 3.75 -21.41
C SER A 187 -6.73 5.16 -20.90
N GLY A 188 -6.03 5.63 -19.88
CA GLY A 188 -6.23 6.93 -19.26
C GLY A 188 -5.70 8.09 -20.11
N THR A 189 -6.31 9.27 -19.91
CA THR A 189 -6.00 10.50 -20.68
C THR A 189 -5.12 11.48 -19.93
N ASN A 190 -4.91 11.27 -18.63
CA ASN A 190 -4.11 12.16 -17.80
C ASN A 190 -2.63 11.76 -17.80
N LEU A 191 -1.75 12.76 -17.70
CA LEU A 191 -0.30 12.56 -17.72
C LEU A 191 0.24 12.02 -16.38
N GLN A 192 -0.46 12.29 -15.28
CA GLN A 192 -0.12 11.74 -13.96
C GLN A 192 -0.90 10.45 -13.74
N ARG A 193 -0.19 9.36 -13.46
CA ARG A 193 -0.76 8.02 -13.29
C ARG A 193 -0.29 7.44 -11.97
N GLU A 194 -1.23 6.98 -11.15
CA GLU A 194 -0.94 6.44 -9.82
C GLU A 194 -1.65 5.09 -9.62
N VAL A 195 -0.93 4.12 -9.06
CA VAL A 195 -1.49 2.89 -8.51
C VAL A 195 -1.32 2.96 -7.00
N ILE A 196 -2.41 2.82 -6.25
CA ILE A 196 -2.37 2.86 -4.78
C ILE A 196 -2.87 1.50 -4.28
N VAL A 197 -1.97 0.73 -3.68
CA VAL A 197 -2.23 -0.61 -3.15
C VAL A 197 -2.50 -0.50 -1.66
N PHE A 198 -3.66 -0.97 -1.21
CA PHE A 198 -4.06 -1.05 0.19
C PHE A 198 -3.99 -2.51 0.63
N THR A 199 -3.04 -2.84 1.49
CA THR A 199 -2.74 -4.22 1.88
C THR A 199 -2.21 -4.26 3.31
N ASP A 200 -2.26 -5.44 3.91
CA ASP A 200 -1.72 -5.74 5.23
C ASP A 200 -0.26 -6.21 5.20
N GLN A 201 0.36 -6.18 4.00
CA GLN A 201 1.74 -6.55 3.72
C GLN A 201 2.10 -8.01 4.04
N GLN A 202 1.13 -8.93 4.08
CA GLN A 202 1.43 -10.36 4.20
C GLN A 202 2.18 -10.87 2.96
N SER A 203 3.29 -11.60 3.18
CA SER A 203 4.22 -12.04 2.12
C SER A 203 3.57 -12.90 1.04
N LEU A 204 2.56 -13.68 1.40
CA LEU A 204 1.87 -14.62 0.51
C LEU A 204 1.24 -13.92 -0.70
N SER A 205 0.74 -12.70 -0.52
CA SER A 205 0.12 -11.90 -1.59
C SER A 205 1.13 -11.30 -2.57
N TRP A 206 2.41 -11.24 -2.19
CA TRP A 206 3.48 -10.57 -2.94
C TRP A 206 4.35 -11.52 -3.77
N LYS A 207 4.51 -12.79 -3.36
CA LYS A 207 5.46 -13.75 -3.99
C LYS A 207 6.87 -13.11 -4.15
N PRO A 208 7.53 -12.70 -3.05
CA PRO A 208 8.78 -11.94 -3.11
C PRO A 208 9.93 -12.69 -3.81
N ASP A 209 9.91 -14.02 -3.79
CA ASP A 209 10.99 -14.86 -4.32
C ASP A 209 10.90 -15.13 -5.84
N ASP A 210 9.82 -14.70 -6.51
CA ASP A 210 9.67 -14.89 -7.96
C ASP A 210 10.27 -13.71 -8.74
N GLU A 211 11.59 -13.71 -8.89
CA GLU A 211 12.33 -12.66 -9.62
C GLU A 211 11.81 -12.47 -11.05
N THR A 212 11.41 -13.55 -11.74
CA THR A 212 10.94 -13.47 -13.13
C THR A 212 9.62 -12.72 -13.26
N LEU A 213 8.75 -12.91 -12.27
CA LEU A 213 7.48 -12.25 -12.15
C LEU A 213 7.69 -10.74 -11.91
N TRP A 214 8.60 -10.38 -11.01
CA TRP A 214 8.93 -8.97 -10.74
C TRP A 214 9.58 -8.26 -11.93
N ALA A 215 10.51 -8.91 -12.63
CA ALA A 215 11.13 -8.37 -13.84
C ALA A 215 10.09 -8.03 -14.92
N ARG A 216 9.09 -8.91 -15.14
CA ARG A 216 7.99 -8.64 -16.08
C ARG A 216 7.17 -7.41 -15.72
N LEU A 217 6.99 -7.13 -14.42
CA LEU A 217 6.25 -5.95 -13.98
C LEU A 217 7.06 -4.68 -14.23
N ASP A 218 8.38 -4.72 -14.01
CA ASP A 218 9.25 -3.59 -14.33
C ASP A 218 9.30 -3.34 -15.83
N ASP A 219 9.43 -4.38 -16.67
CA ASP A 219 9.33 -4.26 -18.12
C ASP A 219 8.01 -3.60 -18.55
N LEU A 220 6.88 -4.01 -17.96
CA LEU A 220 5.56 -3.44 -18.24
C LEU A 220 5.51 -1.93 -17.90
N LYS A 221 6.12 -1.53 -16.79
CA LYS A 221 6.18 -0.13 -16.36
C LYS A 221 7.09 0.69 -17.27
N GLU A 222 8.23 0.14 -17.68
CA GLU A 222 9.20 0.81 -18.56
C GLU A 222 8.71 0.97 -19.99
N GLN A 223 7.92 0.01 -20.49
CA GLN A 223 7.29 0.09 -21.81
C GLN A 223 6.16 1.14 -21.88
N SER A 224 5.63 1.58 -20.73
CA SER A 224 4.62 2.63 -20.68
C SER A 224 5.23 3.99 -20.99
N SER A 225 4.67 4.69 -21.98
CA SER A 225 5.06 6.08 -22.31
C SER A 225 4.90 7.05 -21.13
N LEU A 226 4.02 6.72 -20.18
CA LEU A 226 3.80 7.44 -18.93
C LEU A 226 3.84 6.40 -17.80
N PRO A 227 5.02 6.17 -17.19
CA PRO A 227 5.18 5.17 -16.15
C PRO A 227 4.38 5.58 -14.90
N PRO A 228 3.50 4.72 -14.37
CA PRO A 228 2.72 5.05 -13.19
C PRO A 228 3.56 5.00 -11.91
N ARG A 229 3.24 5.87 -10.95
CA ARG A 229 3.79 5.78 -9.60
C ARG A 229 3.01 4.74 -8.82
N VAL A 230 3.71 3.78 -8.22
CA VAL A 230 3.09 2.76 -7.37
C VAL A 230 3.32 3.12 -5.91
N TRP A 231 2.23 3.22 -5.16
CA TRP A 231 2.21 3.45 -3.72
C TRP A 231 1.67 2.21 -3.03
N VAL A 232 2.31 1.79 -1.95
CA VAL A 232 1.85 0.68 -1.11
C VAL A 232 1.56 1.25 0.26
N LEU A 233 0.32 1.08 0.72
CA LEU A 233 -0.16 1.54 2.01
C LEU A 233 -0.45 0.33 2.90
N ASP A 234 0.26 0.28 4.03
CA ASP A 234 0.01 -0.67 5.09
C ASP A 234 -1.24 -0.28 5.87
N VAL A 235 -2.31 -1.05 5.71
CA VAL A 235 -3.57 -0.85 6.43
C VAL A 235 -3.66 -1.63 7.74
N ALA A 236 -2.67 -2.48 8.01
CA ALA A 236 -2.49 -3.17 9.28
C ALA A 236 -1.56 -2.39 10.24
N GLU A 237 -0.95 -1.29 9.82
CA GLU A 237 -0.12 -0.41 10.64
C GLU A 237 0.99 -1.17 11.41
N GLY A 238 1.59 -2.20 10.78
CA GLY A 238 2.66 -3.01 11.35
C GLY A 238 2.27 -3.83 12.59
N GLN A 239 1.01 -4.26 12.70
CA GLN A 239 0.48 -4.89 13.93
C GLN A 239 0.07 -6.35 13.74
N LEU A 240 -0.01 -6.81 12.49
CA LEU A 240 -0.09 -8.23 12.21
C LEU A 240 1.22 -8.94 12.64
N GLY A 241 1.09 -10.20 13.04
CA GLY A 241 2.21 -11.00 13.55
C GLY A 241 2.62 -10.70 15.00
N LYS A 242 1.97 -9.74 15.68
CA LYS A 242 2.21 -9.49 17.12
C LYS A 242 1.43 -10.44 18.03
N THR A 243 0.35 -11.01 17.54
CA THR A 243 -0.46 -12.01 18.24
C THR A 243 -0.30 -13.36 17.56
N GLY A 244 -0.33 -14.43 18.34
CA GLY A 244 -0.33 -15.78 17.81
C GLY A 244 -1.55 -16.07 16.92
N ASN A 245 -1.34 -16.84 15.84
CA ASN A 245 -2.35 -17.28 14.90
C ASN A 245 -2.24 -18.79 14.67
N PHE A 246 -3.38 -19.47 14.54
CA PHE A 246 -3.39 -20.89 14.21
C PHE A 246 -4.04 -21.09 12.85
N ALA A 247 -3.39 -21.86 11.99
CA ALA A 247 -3.88 -22.12 10.66
C ALA A 247 -4.03 -23.63 10.42
N ILE A 248 -5.08 -24.01 9.69
CA ILE A 248 -5.27 -25.35 9.16
C ILE A 248 -4.75 -25.37 7.72
N GLU A 249 -3.75 -26.21 7.47
CA GLU A 249 -3.23 -26.44 6.12
C GLU A 249 -4.18 -27.33 5.31
N ARG A 250 -3.88 -27.47 4.01
CA ARG A 250 -4.69 -28.25 3.08
C ARG A 250 -4.93 -29.67 3.60
N LEU A 251 -6.21 -30.03 3.70
CA LEU A 251 -6.69 -31.36 4.04
C LEU A 251 -6.26 -32.38 2.97
N GLN A 252 -5.80 -33.54 3.44
CA GLN A 252 -5.40 -34.69 2.63
C GLN A 252 -6.33 -35.87 2.91
N LEU A 253 -6.86 -36.46 1.83
CA LEU A 253 -7.67 -37.67 1.89
C LEU A 253 -6.81 -38.87 1.49
N SER A 254 -6.95 -39.99 2.19
CA SER A 254 -6.29 -41.24 1.75
C SER A 254 -6.85 -41.79 0.44
N ARG A 255 -8.04 -41.33 0.05
CA ARG A 255 -8.70 -41.60 -1.24
C ARG A 255 -9.76 -40.53 -1.52
N GLU A 256 -9.90 -40.12 -2.78
CA GLU A 256 -10.94 -39.19 -3.22
C GLU A 256 -12.24 -39.91 -3.64
N LEU A 257 -12.15 -41.23 -3.88
CA LEU A 257 -13.26 -42.12 -4.21
C LEU A 257 -13.36 -43.24 -3.18
N ALA A 258 -14.53 -43.41 -2.58
CA ALA A 258 -14.81 -44.44 -1.59
C ALA A 258 -16.11 -45.18 -1.91
N VAL A 259 -16.34 -46.31 -1.24
CA VAL A 259 -17.62 -47.04 -1.22
C VAL A 259 -18.20 -47.01 0.18
N PRO A 260 -19.52 -47.20 0.34
CA PRO A 260 -20.16 -47.18 1.64
C PRO A 260 -19.48 -48.10 2.67
N GLY A 261 -19.24 -47.58 3.87
CA GLY A 261 -18.70 -48.33 5.01
C GLY A 261 -17.17 -48.50 5.03
N VAL A 262 -16.47 -48.19 3.94
CA VAL A 262 -15.00 -48.20 3.91
C VAL A 262 -14.46 -46.95 4.61
N PRO A 263 -13.51 -47.11 5.56
CA PRO A 263 -12.95 -45.97 6.28
C PRO A 263 -12.05 -45.14 5.36
N VAL A 264 -12.17 -43.83 5.49
CA VAL A 264 -11.33 -42.85 4.82
C VAL A 264 -10.57 -42.10 5.89
N ARG A 265 -9.25 -42.06 5.71
CA ARG A 265 -8.36 -41.29 6.57
C ARG A 265 -8.30 -39.86 6.04
N ILE A 266 -8.54 -38.92 6.93
CA ILE A 266 -8.58 -37.48 6.66
C ILE A 266 -7.52 -36.85 7.55
N SER A 267 -6.48 -36.28 6.97
CA SER A 267 -5.42 -35.62 7.72
C SER A 267 -5.25 -34.17 7.32
N SER A 268 -4.81 -33.34 8.26
CA SER A 268 -4.39 -31.96 7.99
C SER A 268 -3.32 -31.56 9.00
N LYS A 269 -2.49 -30.59 8.64
CA LYS A 269 -1.54 -29.98 9.58
C LYS A 269 -2.15 -28.74 10.19
N VAL A 270 -1.99 -28.60 11.50
CA VAL A 270 -2.25 -27.36 12.23
C VAL A 270 -0.91 -26.70 12.51
N ARG A 271 -0.77 -25.44 12.09
CA ARG A 271 0.41 -24.61 12.29
C ARG A 271 0.09 -23.53 13.31
N TYR A 272 1.01 -23.26 14.22
CA TYR A 272 0.95 -22.13 15.14
C TYR A 272 2.06 -21.15 14.81
N SER A 273 1.71 -19.94 14.40
CA SER A 273 2.65 -18.83 14.16
C SER A 273 2.46 -17.79 15.25
N GLY A 274 3.43 -17.63 16.12
CA GLY A 274 3.30 -16.85 17.34
C GLY A 274 4.42 -17.15 18.31
N SER A 275 4.69 -16.17 19.18
CA SER A 275 5.74 -16.23 20.19
C SER A 275 5.23 -16.56 21.60
N ASP A 276 3.91 -16.58 21.80
CA ASP A 276 3.31 -16.96 23.09
C ASP A 276 3.56 -18.44 23.37
N GLY A 277 3.67 -18.79 24.66
CA GLY A 277 3.97 -20.15 25.11
C GLY A 277 2.99 -21.21 24.61
N ALA A 278 3.23 -22.47 24.98
CA ALA A 278 2.45 -23.58 24.45
C ALA A 278 0.93 -23.44 24.70
N ILE A 279 0.15 -23.46 23.62
CA ILE A 279 -1.31 -23.30 23.65
C ILE A 279 -1.97 -24.57 23.13
N THR A 280 -3.10 -24.94 23.73
CA THR A 280 -3.92 -26.07 23.28
C THR A 280 -5.12 -25.56 22.49
N ARG A 281 -5.37 -26.17 21.33
CA ARG A 281 -6.50 -25.88 20.44
C ARG A 281 -7.30 -27.14 20.17
N LYS A 282 -8.58 -26.95 19.82
CA LYS A 282 -9.49 -28.06 19.47
C LYS A 282 -9.66 -28.10 17.97
N VAL A 283 -9.46 -29.27 17.40
CA VAL A 283 -9.67 -29.51 15.97
C VAL A 283 -10.75 -30.56 15.83
N TYR A 284 -11.72 -30.35 14.95
CA TYR A 284 -12.82 -31.27 14.78
C TYR A 284 -13.15 -31.50 13.31
N LEU A 285 -13.79 -32.63 13.05
CA LEU A 285 -14.25 -33.03 11.73
C LEU A 285 -15.72 -32.64 11.53
N GLU A 286 -16.03 -32.04 10.39
CA GLU A 286 -17.39 -31.87 9.90
C GLU A 286 -17.62 -32.65 8.61
N VAL A 287 -18.85 -33.17 8.45
CA VAL A 287 -19.32 -33.76 7.20
C VAL A 287 -20.60 -33.03 6.79
N ASN A 288 -20.61 -32.44 5.59
CA ASN A 288 -21.69 -31.60 5.07
C ASN A 288 -22.13 -30.49 6.05
N GLY A 289 -21.16 -29.85 6.71
CA GLY A 289 -21.40 -28.79 7.69
C GLY A 289 -21.97 -29.27 9.03
N GLN A 290 -22.04 -30.59 9.26
CA GLN A 290 -22.40 -31.16 10.56
C GLN A 290 -21.15 -31.64 11.29
N ARG A 291 -20.89 -31.03 12.45
CA ARG A 291 -19.83 -31.47 13.35
C ARG A 291 -20.10 -32.86 13.90
N LEU A 292 -19.11 -33.74 13.80
CA LEU A 292 -19.14 -35.07 14.39
C LEU A 292 -18.65 -35.00 15.84
N ALA A 293 -19.54 -35.33 16.79
CA ALA A 293 -19.29 -35.11 18.23
C ALA A 293 -18.13 -35.94 18.78
N ASP A 294 -17.91 -37.13 18.22
CA ASP A 294 -16.85 -38.09 18.56
C ASP A 294 -15.52 -37.82 17.83
N GLN A 295 -15.50 -36.90 16.86
CA GLN A 295 -14.32 -36.57 16.04
C GLN A 295 -13.77 -35.19 16.42
N THR A 296 -13.36 -35.03 17.68
CA THR A 296 -12.68 -33.82 18.18
C THR A 296 -11.35 -34.21 18.82
N LEU A 297 -10.26 -33.61 18.35
CA LEU A 297 -8.91 -33.77 18.87
C LEU A 297 -8.44 -32.49 19.58
N GLN A 298 -7.55 -32.65 20.55
CA GLN A 298 -6.83 -31.53 21.17
C GLN A 298 -5.38 -31.56 20.74
N VAL A 299 -4.89 -30.43 20.27
CA VAL A 299 -3.51 -30.28 19.79
C VAL A 299 -2.83 -29.21 20.63
N LYS A 300 -1.71 -29.56 21.26
CA LYS A 300 -0.87 -28.62 21.99
C LYS A 300 0.34 -28.26 21.13
N LEU A 301 0.44 -27.00 20.75
CA LEU A 301 1.52 -26.50 19.89
C LEU A 301 2.44 -25.58 20.67
N GLN A 302 3.73 -25.72 20.43
CA GLN A 302 4.76 -24.77 20.86
C GLN A 302 4.83 -23.60 19.87
N PRO A 303 5.36 -22.43 20.25
CA PRO A 303 5.67 -21.33 19.32
C PRO A 303 6.30 -21.84 18.01
N GLU A 304 5.81 -21.37 16.87
CA GLU A 304 6.24 -21.78 15.52
C GLU A 304 6.12 -23.29 15.23
N GLY A 305 5.36 -24.02 16.04
CA GLY A 305 5.18 -25.46 15.95
C GLY A 305 4.10 -25.88 14.94
N GLU A 306 4.21 -27.12 14.49
CA GLU A 306 3.19 -27.79 13.69
C GLU A 306 2.83 -29.16 14.27
N ALA A 307 1.60 -29.61 14.04
CA ALA A 307 1.17 -30.96 14.36
C ALA A 307 0.15 -31.46 13.34
N THR A 308 0.23 -32.75 13.01
CA THR A 308 -0.74 -33.40 12.14
C THR A 308 -1.91 -33.93 12.96
N VAL A 309 -3.13 -33.60 12.54
CA VAL A 309 -4.35 -34.24 13.02
C VAL A 309 -4.82 -35.26 12.00
N GLU A 310 -5.39 -36.36 12.49
CA GLU A 310 -5.88 -37.45 11.65
C GLU A 310 -7.22 -37.94 12.19
N PHE A 311 -8.20 -38.05 11.30
CA PHE A 311 -9.53 -38.57 11.56
C PHE A 311 -9.82 -39.77 10.66
N GLU A 312 -10.62 -40.72 11.14
CA GLU A 312 -11.13 -41.83 10.35
C GLU A 312 -12.66 -41.70 10.24
N GLN A 313 -13.17 -41.57 9.01
CA GLN A 313 -14.60 -41.43 8.75
C GLN A 313 -15.10 -42.49 7.77
N ARG A 314 -16.23 -43.12 8.11
CA ARG A 314 -16.95 -44.04 7.25
C ARG A 314 -18.20 -43.37 6.71
N PHE A 315 -18.27 -43.23 5.38
CA PHE A 315 -19.45 -42.69 4.73
C PHE A 315 -20.41 -43.82 4.41
N THR A 316 -21.70 -43.66 4.75
CA THR A 316 -22.73 -44.69 4.51
C THR A 316 -23.65 -44.34 3.34
N LYS A 317 -23.72 -43.05 2.97
CA LYS A 317 -24.56 -42.55 1.90
C LYS A 317 -23.72 -42.32 0.64
N PRO A 318 -24.13 -42.86 -0.52
CA PRO A 318 -23.55 -42.51 -1.81
C PRO A 318 -23.69 -41.01 -2.11
N GLY A 319 -22.86 -40.52 -3.02
CA GLY A 319 -22.81 -39.13 -3.46
C GLY A 319 -21.56 -38.37 -3.01
N SER A 320 -21.47 -37.11 -3.41
CA SER A 320 -20.42 -36.20 -2.98
C SER A 320 -20.65 -35.77 -1.53
N GLN A 321 -19.64 -35.98 -0.68
CA GLN A 321 -19.66 -35.58 0.72
C GLN A 321 -18.61 -34.48 0.91
N LEU A 322 -19.02 -33.33 1.44
CA LEU A 322 -18.09 -32.28 1.84
C LEU A 322 -17.49 -32.66 3.20
N VAL A 323 -16.18 -32.70 3.28
CA VAL A 323 -15.43 -33.00 4.50
C VAL A 323 -14.62 -31.77 4.88
N SER A 324 -14.70 -31.38 6.15
CA SER A 324 -14.02 -30.18 6.64
C SER A 324 -13.28 -30.49 7.93
N VAL A 325 -12.00 -30.14 7.98
CA VAL A 325 -11.26 -30.09 9.25
C VAL A 325 -11.28 -28.65 9.72
N VAL A 326 -11.75 -28.44 10.95
CA VAL A 326 -12.05 -27.11 11.49
C VAL A 326 -11.38 -26.92 12.85
N LEU A 327 -10.76 -25.75 13.03
CA LEU A 327 -10.16 -25.30 14.29
C LEU A 327 -11.21 -24.56 15.13
N ASP A 328 -11.02 -24.51 16.45
CA ASP A 328 -11.71 -23.52 17.27
C ASP A 328 -11.37 -22.09 16.86
N SER A 329 -12.35 -21.20 16.97
CA SER A 329 -12.26 -19.84 16.44
C SER A 329 -11.13 -19.02 17.07
N ASP A 330 -10.42 -18.29 16.23
CA ASP A 330 -9.49 -17.24 16.63
C ASP A 330 -9.80 -15.92 15.90
N ALA A 331 -8.85 -14.98 15.93
CA ALA A 331 -9.01 -13.66 15.33
C ALA A 331 -8.92 -13.67 13.80
N LEU A 332 -8.62 -14.79 13.15
CA LEU A 332 -8.59 -14.91 11.69
C LEU A 332 -9.43 -16.12 11.23
N PRO A 333 -10.75 -15.97 11.08
CA PRO A 333 -11.61 -17.08 10.69
C PRO A 333 -11.25 -17.75 9.35
N GLY A 334 -10.55 -17.03 8.46
CA GLY A 334 -10.26 -17.45 7.09
C GLY A 334 -9.30 -18.63 6.94
N ASP A 335 -8.49 -18.95 7.96
CA ASP A 335 -7.55 -20.08 7.96
C ASP A 335 -7.87 -21.15 9.01
N ASN A 336 -8.99 -21.01 9.72
CA ASN A 336 -9.47 -21.98 10.70
C ASN A 336 -10.14 -23.23 10.09
N ARG A 337 -10.10 -23.39 8.77
CA ARG A 337 -10.84 -24.44 8.06
C ARG A 337 -10.13 -24.90 6.80
N SER A 338 -10.13 -26.20 6.56
CA SER A 338 -9.76 -26.78 5.27
C SER A 338 -10.80 -27.79 4.81
N ASP A 339 -11.19 -27.68 3.54
CA ASP A 339 -12.26 -28.45 2.93
C ASP A 339 -11.72 -29.39 1.85
N ALA A 340 -12.36 -30.56 1.72
CA ALA A 340 -12.19 -31.47 0.60
C ALA A 340 -13.53 -32.13 0.26
N VAL A 341 -13.69 -32.54 -0.99
CA VAL A 341 -14.85 -33.32 -1.43
C VAL A 341 -14.41 -34.76 -1.66
N ILE A 342 -15.13 -35.69 -1.05
CA ILE A 342 -14.99 -37.11 -1.35
C ILE A 342 -16.21 -37.61 -2.12
N VAL A 343 -16.00 -38.42 -3.13
CA VAL A 343 -17.08 -39.08 -3.87
C VAL A 343 -17.28 -40.48 -3.29
N VAL A 344 -18.50 -40.76 -2.84
CA VAL A 344 -18.89 -42.10 -2.38
C VAL A 344 -19.72 -42.75 -3.47
N ALA A 345 -19.14 -43.71 -4.19
CA ALA A 345 -19.83 -44.45 -5.24
C ALA A 345 -20.49 -45.72 -4.67
N ASP A 346 -21.64 -46.11 -5.22
CA ASP A 346 -22.30 -47.38 -4.86
C ASP A 346 -21.40 -48.60 -5.12
N SER A 347 -20.57 -48.53 -6.16
CA SER A 347 -19.58 -49.53 -6.54
C SER A 347 -18.38 -48.87 -7.21
N LEU A 348 -17.18 -49.42 -7.01
CA LEU A 348 -15.99 -48.96 -7.75
C LEU A 348 -16.00 -49.57 -9.16
N PRO A 349 -15.96 -48.76 -10.23
CA PRO A 349 -15.74 -49.28 -11.57
C PRO A 349 -14.30 -49.78 -11.64
N VAL A 350 -14.13 -51.09 -11.81
CA VAL A 350 -12.82 -51.71 -12.05
C VAL A 350 -12.78 -52.24 -13.47
N VAL A 351 -11.72 -51.91 -14.20
CA VAL A 351 -11.41 -52.53 -15.49
C VAL A 351 -10.51 -53.72 -15.21
N LEU A 352 -10.98 -54.92 -15.54
CA LEU A 352 -10.15 -56.12 -15.56
C LEU A 352 -9.44 -56.17 -16.92
N VAL A 353 -8.11 -56.18 -16.89
CA VAL A 353 -7.27 -56.41 -18.08
C VAL A 353 -6.74 -57.84 -17.95
N ASP A 354 -7.07 -58.67 -18.93
CA ASP A 354 -6.59 -60.07 -19.06
C ASP A 354 -5.17 -60.11 -19.65
#